data_AF-A0A2G5EKM4-F1
#
_entry.id   AF-A0A2G5EKM4-F1
#
_cell.length_a   1.000
_cell.length_b   1.000
_cell.length_c   1.000
_cell.angle_alpha   90.00
_cell.angle_beta   90.00
_cell.angle_gamma   90.00
#
_symmetry.space_group_name_H-M   'P 1'
#
loop_
_entity.id
_entity.type
_entity.pdbx_description
1 polymer ?
#
loop_
_entity_poly.entity_id
_entity_poly.type
_entity_poly.pdbx_seq_one_letter_code
_entity_poly.pdbx_strand_id
1 'polypeptide(L)'
;MEKNFKVFMYPDGDPNTFYQTPRKITGKYASEGYFFKNIRESHFLTDDPDQAHLFFIPISCHKMRGKGTSYDNMTIIVDEYVQLLMMKYPYWNRTLGADHFFVACQDVGVRATERVPYLVKNSIRVVCSPSYNVGFIPHKDVALPQILQPFPLPEGGNDLENRTILGYWAGSRNSKIRVILAKVWENDTELVVKSSRINRATGHLLYQRNYYKTKFCICPGGSQVNSARIGDSIHYGCVPGPEALPLEYTSHKV
;
A
#
# COMPACT_ATOMS: atom_id res chain seq x y z
N MET A 1 9.83 -11.21 19.63
CA MET A 1 9.52 -9.83 19.24
C MET A 1 8.02 -9.56 19.34
N GLU A 2 7.16 -10.34 18.69
CA GLU A 2 5.69 -10.12 18.68
C GLU A 2 5.02 -10.04 20.06
N LYS A 3 5.39 -10.89 21.02
CA LYS A 3 4.76 -10.90 22.36
C LYS A 3 5.00 -9.63 23.20
N ASN A 4 6.10 -8.92 22.94
CA ASN A 4 6.53 -7.78 23.75
C ASN A 4 6.44 -6.46 23.00
N PHE A 5 6.26 -6.49 21.68
CA PHE A 5 6.21 -5.28 20.88
C PHE A 5 4.95 -4.47 21.22
N LYS A 6 5.14 -3.17 21.46
CA LYS A 6 4.07 -2.26 21.89
C LYS A 6 4.08 -0.98 21.08
N VAL A 7 2.88 -0.55 20.72
CA VAL A 7 2.61 0.69 19.97
C VAL A 7 1.71 1.56 20.80
N PHE A 8 2.15 2.78 21.11
CA PHE A 8 1.26 3.80 21.63
C PHE A 8 0.62 4.52 20.46
N MET A 9 -0.71 4.51 20.40
CA MET A 9 -1.44 5.31 19.43
C MET A 9 -1.76 6.65 20.07
N TYR A 10 -1.35 7.75 19.43
CA TYR A 10 -1.79 9.07 19.92
C TYR A 10 -3.31 9.10 19.96
N PRO A 11 -3.90 9.51 21.08
CA PRO A 11 -5.34 9.48 21.22
C PRO A 11 -5.94 10.35 20.12
N ASP A 12 -6.91 9.77 19.43
CA ASP A 12 -7.67 10.46 18.41
C ASP A 12 -8.23 11.76 19.05
N GLY A 13 -8.06 12.89 18.37
CA GLY A 13 -8.69 14.14 18.77
C GLY A 13 -10.22 14.04 18.68
N ASP A 14 -10.91 15.15 18.40
CA ASP A 14 -12.37 15.14 18.22
C ASP A 14 -12.83 14.03 17.24
N PRO A 15 -13.80 13.17 17.61
CA PRO A 15 -14.36 12.13 16.74
C PRO A 15 -14.79 12.59 15.33
N ASN A 16 -15.12 13.86 15.16
CA ASN A 16 -15.50 14.46 13.88
C ASN A 16 -14.32 14.77 12.95
N THR A 17 -13.08 14.60 13.42
CA THR A 17 -11.84 14.93 12.70
C THR A 17 -11.41 13.83 11.72
N PHE A 18 -10.17 13.90 11.23
CA PHE A 18 -9.61 13.04 10.20
C PHE A 18 -8.87 11.81 10.74
N TYR A 19 -8.90 11.58 12.05
CA TYR A 19 -7.98 10.65 12.70
C TYR A 19 -8.54 9.24 12.94
N GLN A 20 -9.85 9.05 12.71
CA GLN A 20 -10.52 7.76 12.86
C GLN A 20 -10.43 6.86 11.61
N THR A 21 -10.69 5.56 11.81
CA THR A 21 -10.83 4.57 10.72
C THR A 21 -11.81 5.10 9.67
N PRO A 22 -11.44 5.08 8.37
CA PRO A 22 -12.35 5.44 7.29
C PRO A 22 -13.68 4.68 7.36
N ARG A 23 -14.82 5.38 7.17
CA ARG A 23 -16.17 4.77 7.19
C ARG A 23 -16.39 3.67 6.14
N LYS A 24 -15.65 3.69 5.04
CA LYS A 24 -15.68 2.66 3.99
C LYS A 24 -14.25 2.22 3.67
N ILE A 25 -13.96 0.94 3.89
CA ILE A 25 -12.65 0.34 3.61
C ILE A 25 -12.73 -0.38 2.26
N THR A 26 -12.90 0.37 1.18
CA THR A 26 -13.04 -0.20 -0.18
C THR A 26 -12.23 0.55 -1.21
N GLY A 27 -12.02 -0.08 -2.37
CA GLY A 27 -11.31 0.53 -3.49
C GLY A 27 -9.84 0.83 -3.18
N LYS A 28 -9.28 1.84 -3.85
CA LYS A 28 -7.82 2.10 -3.82
C LYS A 28 -7.25 2.50 -2.44
N TYR A 29 -8.10 2.81 -1.47
CA TYR A 29 -7.72 3.22 -0.12
C TYR A 29 -7.96 2.13 0.93
N ALA A 30 -8.35 0.91 0.51
CA ALA A 30 -8.66 -0.17 1.44
C ALA A 30 -7.46 -0.52 2.36
N SER A 31 -6.23 -0.54 1.83
CA SER A 31 -5.03 -0.81 2.66
C SER A 31 -4.88 0.16 3.82
N GLU A 32 -5.08 1.46 3.60
CA GLU A 32 -5.02 2.46 4.68
C GLU A 32 -6.09 2.17 5.73
N GLY A 33 -7.34 1.97 5.30
CA GLY A 33 -8.43 1.68 6.24
C GLY A 33 -8.22 0.39 7.03
N TYR A 34 -7.73 -0.67 6.40
CA TYR A 34 -7.40 -1.93 7.08
C TYR A 34 -6.22 -1.78 8.03
N PHE A 35 -5.21 -0.98 7.70
CA PHE A 35 -4.11 -0.71 8.62
C PHE A 35 -4.63 -0.06 9.91
N PHE A 36 -5.45 0.98 9.79
CA PHE A 36 -6.07 1.65 10.92
C PHE A 36 -6.98 0.73 11.75
N LYS A 37 -7.75 -0.15 11.09
CA LYS A 37 -8.58 -1.14 11.77
C LYS A 37 -7.70 -2.14 12.54
N ASN A 38 -6.75 -2.75 11.85
CA ASN A 38 -5.92 -3.82 12.40
C ASN A 38 -5.04 -3.34 13.55
N ILE A 39 -4.45 -2.13 13.46
CA ILE A 39 -3.65 -1.61 14.58
C ILE A 39 -4.54 -1.36 15.81
N ARG A 40 -5.74 -0.80 15.64
CA ARG A 40 -6.70 -0.54 16.72
C ARG A 40 -7.22 -1.81 17.41
N GLU A 41 -7.40 -2.87 16.65
CA GLU A 41 -7.89 -4.16 17.15
C GLU A 41 -6.73 -5.10 17.57
N SER A 42 -5.48 -4.66 17.42
CA SER A 42 -4.31 -5.51 17.71
C SER A 42 -3.94 -5.53 19.19
N HIS A 43 -3.30 -6.64 19.59
CA HIS A 43 -2.66 -6.79 20.90
C HIS A 43 -1.36 -5.98 21.06
N PHE A 44 -0.90 -5.31 20.00
CA PHE A 44 0.27 -4.45 20.04
C PHE A 44 -0.02 -3.10 20.70
N LEU A 45 -1.28 -2.67 20.79
CA LEU A 45 -1.58 -1.41 21.45
C LEU A 45 -1.24 -1.42 22.95
N THR A 46 -0.80 -0.27 23.42
CA THR A 46 -0.62 0.05 24.83
C THR A 46 -1.19 1.43 25.11
N ASP A 47 -1.86 1.57 26.25
CA ASP A 47 -2.25 2.88 26.80
C ASP A 47 -1.12 3.51 27.61
N ASP A 48 -0.09 2.72 27.95
CA ASP A 48 1.12 3.17 28.63
C ASP A 48 2.21 3.54 27.60
N PRO A 49 2.53 4.85 27.44
CA PRO A 49 3.55 5.31 26.50
C PRO A 49 4.98 4.93 26.91
N ASP A 50 5.24 4.63 28.20
CA ASP A 50 6.58 4.23 28.66
C ASP A 50 6.90 2.79 28.25
N GLN A 51 5.88 1.97 28.00
CA GLN A 51 6.03 0.63 27.44
C GLN A 51 6.14 0.63 25.90
N ALA A 52 5.90 1.77 25.24
CA ALA A 52 5.79 1.83 23.80
C ALA A 52 7.14 1.83 23.10
N HIS A 53 7.26 0.96 22.09
CA HIS A 53 8.42 0.86 21.22
C HIS A 53 8.29 1.81 20.03
N LEU A 54 7.06 1.99 19.51
CA LEU A 54 6.74 2.93 18.43
C LEU A 54 5.49 3.74 18.77
N PHE A 55 5.37 4.91 18.15
CA PHE A 55 4.26 5.83 18.31
C PHE A 55 3.48 5.99 17.00
N PHE A 56 2.22 5.57 16.99
CA PHE A 56 1.37 5.70 15.80
C PHE A 56 0.70 7.08 15.77
N ILE A 57 0.90 7.82 14.67
CA ILE A 57 0.25 9.09 14.39
C ILE A 57 -0.96 8.84 13.47
N PRO A 58 -2.20 8.92 13.98
CA PRO A 58 -3.38 8.44 13.27
C PRO A 58 -3.91 9.43 12.20
N ILE A 59 -3.10 9.87 11.23
CA ILE A 59 -3.54 10.78 10.16
C ILE A 59 -4.19 10.02 8.99
N SER A 60 -5.48 10.23 8.70
CA SER A 60 -6.13 9.72 7.47
C SER A 60 -6.31 10.80 6.42
N CYS A 61 -5.35 10.87 5.49
CA CYS A 61 -5.43 11.73 4.31
C CYS A 61 -6.59 11.31 3.38
N HIS A 62 -6.94 10.02 3.36
CA HIS A 62 -8.12 9.54 2.65
C HIS A 62 -9.42 10.17 3.17
N LYS A 63 -9.60 10.27 4.50
CA LYS A 63 -10.79 10.89 5.09
C LYS A 63 -10.86 12.38 4.74
N MET A 64 -9.73 13.10 4.71
CA MET A 64 -9.68 14.48 4.23
C MET A 64 -10.15 14.59 2.78
N ARG A 65 -9.70 13.67 1.91
CA ARG A 65 -10.10 13.68 0.50
C ARG A 65 -11.58 13.39 0.31
N GLY A 66 -12.14 12.48 1.10
CA GLY A 66 -13.56 12.17 1.12
C GLY A 66 -14.45 13.35 1.51
N LYS A 67 -13.93 14.29 2.31
CA LYS A 67 -14.63 15.55 2.64
C LYS A 67 -14.42 16.67 1.62
N GLY A 68 -13.69 16.43 0.53
CA GLY A 68 -13.43 17.43 -0.51
C GLY A 68 -12.35 18.45 -0.17
N THR A 69 -11.52 18.21 0.85
CA THR A 69 -10.41 19.10 1.22
C THR A 69 -9.40 19.22 0.06
N SER A 70 -8.93 20.44 -0.21
CA SER A 70 -7.85 20.70 -1.18
C SER A 70 -6.50 20.17 -0.67
N TYR A 71 -5.54 19.91 -1.57
CA TYR A 71 -4.22 19.43 -1.16
C TYR A 71 -3.46 20.43 -0.28
N ASP A 72 -3.58 21.74 -0.56
CA ASP A 72 -2.96 22.77 0.28
C ASP A 72 -3.57 22.77 1.68
N ASN A 73 -4.90 22.69 1.81
CA ASN A 73 -5.56 22.63 3.12
C ASN A 73 -5.25 21.33 3.87
N MET A 74 -5.13 20.20 3.18
CA MET A 74 -4.69 18.94 3.81
C MET A 74 -3.32 19.11 4.46
N THR A 75 -2.40 19.77 3.76
CA THR A 75 -1.04 20.00 4.25
C THR A 75 -1.03 20.86 5.50
N ILE A 76 -1.83 21.93 5.53
CA ILE A 76 -2.01 22.78 6.71
C ILE A 76 -2.57 21.97 7.89
N ILE A 77 -3.62 21.19 7.66
CA ILE A 77 -4.25 20.37 8.71
C ILE A 77 -3.25 19.35 9.29
N VAL A 78 -2.44 18.72 8.44
CA VAL A 78 -1.42 17.76 8.89
C VAL A 78 -0.35 18.46 9.71
N ASP A 79 0.16 19.61 9.25
CA ASP A 79 1.18 20.37 9.98
C ASP A 79 0.65 20.80 11.36
N GLU A 80 -0.52 21.45 11.41
CA GLU A 80 -1.16 21.86 12.67
C GLU A 80 -1.35 20.69 13.63
N TYR A 81 -1.76 19.52 13.13
CA TYR A 81 -1.91 18.34 13.96
C TYR A 81 -0.59 17.85 14.55
N VAL A 82 0.47 17.81 13.75
CA VAL A 82 1.81 17.40 14.23
C VAL A 82 2.35 18.41 15.24
N GLN A 83 2.20 19.72 15.00
CA GLN A 83 2.61 20.76 15.94
C GLN A 83 1.85 20.65 17.27
N LEU A 84 0.53 20.44 17.23
CA LEU A 84 -0.29 20.22 18.43
C LEU A 84 0.16 18.98 19.21
N LEU A 85 0.48 17.89 18.51
CA LEU A 85 1.01 16.66 19.10
C LEU A 85 2.35 16.92 19.79
N MET A 86 3.26 17.63 19.14
CA MET A 86 4.58 18.01 19.68
C MET A 86 4.47 18.90 20.93
N MET A 87 3.50 19.81 20.98
CA MET A 87 3.26 20.67 22.14
C MET A 87 2.59 19.93 23.29
N LYS A 88 1.66 19.03 22.99
CA LYS A 88 0.82 18.36 24.00
C LYS A 88 1.52 17.16 24.65
N TYR A 89 2.33 16.42 23.91
CA TYR A 89 2.94 15.18 24.39
C TYR A 89 4.48 15.26 24.31
N PRO A 90 5.20 14.84 25.37
CA PRO A 90 6.65 14.92 25.39
C PRO A 90 7.35 13.91 24.48
N TYR A 91 6.63 12.88 24.01
CA TYR A 91 7.23 11.69 23.37
C TYR A 91 7.90 11.99 22.02
N TRP A 92 7.41 12.98 21.27
CA TRP A 92 8.04 13.37 20.01
C TRP A 92 9.50 13.80 20.20
N ASN A 93 9.78 14.58 21.24
CA ASN A 93 11.10 15.16 21.48
C ASN A 93 12.14 14.12 21.94
N ARG A 94 11.72 12.91 22.33
CA ARG A 94 12.63 11.82 22.73
C ARG A 94 13.55 11.38 21.61
N THR A 95 13.03 11.37 20.38
CA THR A 95 13.71 10.87 19.18
C THR A 95 13.62 11.83 18.00
N LEU A 96 13.02 13.01 18.23
CA LEU A 96 12.63 13.96 17.18
C LEU A 96 11.70 13.33 16.14
N GLY A 97 10.87 12.37 16.54
CA GLY A 97 9.91 11.70 15.68
C GLY A 97 10.42 10.43 14.99
N ALA A 98 11.61 9.92 15.31
CA ALA A 98 12.20 8.76 14.64
C ALA A 98 11.56 7.41 15.01
N ASP A 99 10.93 7.32 16.18
CA ASP A 99 10.11 6.19 16.63
C ASP A 99 8.61 6.38 16.34
N HIS A 100 8.27 7.42 15.56
CA HIS A 100 6.91 7.70 15.14
C HIS A 100 6.66 7.16 13.75
N PHE A 101 5.42 6.70 13.51
CA PHE A 101 5.02 6.25 12.18
C PHE A 101 3.60 6.65 11.83
N PHE A 102 3.35 6.76 10.53
CA PHE A 102 2.04 7.07 9.97
C PHE A 102 1.83 6.40 8.62
N VAL A 103 0.57 6.28 8.21
CA VAL A 103 0.21 5.69 6.91
C VAL A 103 0.05 6.78 5.86
N ALA A 104 0.75 6.64 4.76
CA ALA A 104 0.68 7.55 3.61
C ALA A 104 0.41 6.74 2.34
N CYS A 105 -0.87 6.55 2.03
CA CYS A 105 -1.27 5.76 0.87
C CYS A 105 -1.65 6.64 -0.32
N GLN A 106 -1.28 6.17 -1.51
CA GLN A 106 -1.59 6.82 -2.79
C GLN A 106 -1.01 8.24 -2.91
N ASP A 107 -1.35 8.91 -4.01
CA ASP A 107 -0.96 10.30 -4.31
C ASP A 107 -1.41 11.29 -3.23
N VAL A 108 -2.56 11.03 -2.60
CA VAL A 108 -3.10 11.92 -1.56
C VAL A 108 -2.27 11.94 -0.28
N GLY A 109 -1.79 10.79 0.20
CA GLY A 109 -0.97 10.74 1.41
C GLY A 109 0.37 11.44 1.21
N VAL A 110 0.98 11.27 0.04
CA VAL A 110 2.23 11.96 -0.32
C VAL A 110 2.01 13.47 -0.37
N ARG A 111 1.00 13.93 -1.11
CA ARG A 111 0.73 15.38 -1.25
C ARG A 111 0.31 16.05 0.04
N ALA A 112 -0.48 15.38 0.88
CA ALA A 112 -0.91 15.92 2.16
C ALA A 112 0.23 16.08 3.18
N THR A 113 1.37 15.42 2.97
CA THR A 113 2.50 15.41 3.93
C THR A 113 3.76 16.06 3.36
N GLU A 114 3.80 16.35 2.06
CA GLU A 114 5.01 16.78 1.35
C GLU A 114 5.66 18.06 1.90
N ARG A 115 4.86 18.98 2.49
CA ARG A 115 5.37 20.22 3.10
C ARG A 115 5.46 20.17 4.63
N VAL A 116 5.43 18.98 5.23
CA VAL A 116 5.63 18.78 6.68
C VAL A 116 6.97 18.07 6.89
N PRO A 117 8.11 18.79 6.73
CA PRO A 117 9.42 18.16 6.55
C PRO A 117 9.88 17.34 7.76
N TYR A 118 9.57 17.77 8.99
CA TYR A 118 9.93 17.03 10.20
C TYR A 118 9.20 15.69 10.27
N LEU A 119 7.91 15.65 9.90
CA LEU A 119 7.14 14.41 9.80
C LEU A 119 7.72 13.49 8.72
N VAL A 120 7.99 14.01 7.52
CA VAL A 120 8.43 13.18 6.39
C VAL A 120 9.86 12.66 6.56
N LYS A 121 10.77 13.47 7.11
CA LYS A 121 12.19 13.12 7.21
C LYS A 121 12.51 12.28 8.43
N ASN A 122 11.86 12.51 9.56
CA ASN A 122 12.22 11.84 10.80
C ASN A 122 11.36 10.59 11.03
N SER A 123 10.05 10.66 10.77
CA SER A 123 9.14 9.55 11.06
C SER A 123 9.12 8.48 9.97
N ILE A 124 8.77 7.26 10.38
CA ILE A 124 8.60 6.09 9.50
C ILE A 124 7.30 6.25 8.72
N ARG A 125 7.37 6.22 7.39
CA ARG A 125 6.16 6.22 6.56
C ARG A 125 5.81 4.81 6.15
N VAL A 126 4.57 4.42 6.41
CA VAL A 126 3.98 3.20 5.87
C VAL A 126 3.28 3.57 4.55
N VAL A 127 3.93 3.26 3.42
CA VAL A 127 3.54 3.77 2.10
C VAL A 127 2.87 2.67 1.28
N CYS A 128 1.66 2.94 0.77
CA CYS A 128 1.01 2.01 -0.15
C CYS A 128 1.69 2.03 -1.53
N SER A 129 2.25 0.88 -1.97
CA SER A 129 2.93 0.75 -3.28
C SER A 129 4.01 1.81 -3.51
N PRO A 130 5.10 1.79 -2.71
CA PRO A 130 6.14 2.80 -2.79
C PRO A 130 6.88 2.76 -4.13
N SER A 131 7.41 3.91 -4.54
CA SER A 131 8.33 4.00 -5.67
C SER A 131 9.45 4.97 -5.34
N TYR A 132 10.66 4.68 -5.80
CA TYR A 132 11.82 5.57 -5.69
C TYR A 132 11.56 6.96 -6.32
N ASN A 133 10.63 7.04 -7.29
CA ASN A 133 10.30 8.28 -7.99
C ASN A 133 9.34 9.20 -7.22
N VAL A 134 8.73 8.73 -6.11
CA VAL A 134 7.73 9.48 -5.34
C VAL A 134 8.17 9.75 -3.89
N GLY A 135 9.49 9.84 -3.69
CA GLY A 135 10.09 10.28 -2.44
C GLY A 135 10.06 9.23 -1.33
N PHE A 136 9.90 7.93 -1.63
CA PHE A 136 10.10 6.84 -0.66
C PHE A 136 11.54 6.81 -0.16
N ILE A 137 11.75 6.63 1.15
CA ILE A 137 13.07 6.64 1.79
C ILE A 137 13.39 5.22 2.30
N PRO A 138 14.13 4.39 1.54
CA PRO A 138 14.26 2.95 1.80
C PRO A 138 14.85 2.56 3.15
N HIS A 139 15.69 3.41 3.73
CA HIS A 139 16.35 3.11 5.00
C HIS A 139 15.45 3.31 6.23
N LYS A 140 14.24 3.87 6.07
CA LYS A 140 13.31 4.11 7.18
C LYS A 140 11.84 3.83 6.85
N ASP A 141 11.41 4.04 5.61
CA ASP A 141 10.01 3.86 5.22
C ASP A 141 9.70 2.39 4.94
N VAL A 142 8.44 2.01 5.16
CA VAL A 142 7.95 0.64 5.04
C VAL A 142 6.95 0.54 3.89
N ALA A 143 7.13 -0.47 3.04
CA ALA A 143 6.18 -0.76 1.97
C ALA A 143 4.94 -1.47 2.54
N LEU A 144 3.75 -0.92 2.24
CA LEU A 144 2.47 -1.57 2.49
C LEU A 144 1.87 -2.03 1.15
N PRO A 145 1.69 -3.35 0.93
CA PRO A 145 1.03 -3.83 -0.27
C PRO A 145 -0.38 -3.26 -0.38
N GLN A 146 -0.71 -2.80 -1.59
CA GLN A 146 -2.07 -2.36 -1.83
C GLN A 146 -3.00 -3.57 -1.98
N ILE A 147 -4.16 -3.52 -1.33
CA ILE A 147 -5.23 -4.52 -1.46
C ILE A 147 -6.51 -3.86 -1.98
N LEU A 148 -7.32 -4.63 -2.71
CA LEU A 148 -8.65 -4.23 -3.16
C LEU A 148 -9.68 -5.17 -2.57
N GLN A 149 -10.25 -4.75 -1.45
CA GLN A 149 -11.29 -5.51 -0.75
C GLN A 149 -12.71 -5.06 -1.14
N PRO A 150 -13.70 -5.97 -1.03
CA PRO A 150 -13.56 -7.37 -0.61
C PRO A 150 -12.90 -8.26 -1.68
N PHE A 151 -12.21 -9.32 -1.26
CA PHE A 151 -11.70 -10.34 -2.17
C PHE A 151 -12.89 -11.21 -2.67
N PRO A 152 -13.17 -11.29 -3.98
CA PRO A 152 -14.32 -12.02 -4.49
C PRO A 152 -14.13 -13.54 -4.51
N LEU A 153 -12.90 -14.03 -4.32
CA LEU A 153 -12.59 -15.45 -4.14
C LEU A 153 -11.84 -15.63 -2.80
N PRO A 154 -11.82 -16.84 -2.22
CA PRO A 154 -11.06 -17.14 -1.01
C PRO A 154 -9.55 -16.86 -1.15
N GLU A 155 -8.80 -17.13 -0.09
CA GLU A 155 -7.34 -17.17 -0.20
C GLU A 155 -6.87 -18.42 -0.96
N GLY A 156 -5.68 -18.31 -1.57
CA GLY A 156 -5.00 -19.45 -2.19
C GLY A 156 -4.56 -20.46 -1.14
N GLY A 157 -4.56 -21.74 -1.50
CA GLY A 157 -4.03 -22.82 -0.67
C GLY A 157 -2.71 -23.36 -1.20
N ASN A 158 -2.27 -24.50 -0.66
CA ASN A 158 -1.18 -25.29 -1.24
C ASN A 158 -1.67 -26.09 -2.45
N ASP A 159 -2.11 -25.39 -3.49
CA ASP A 159 -2.74 -25.95 -4.71
C ASP A 159 -1.77 -25.95 -5.90
N LEU A 160 -0.47 -26.14 -5.64
CA LEU A 160 0.61 -26.08 -6.64
C LEU A 160 0.33 -26.93 -7.88
N GLU A 161 -0.23 -28.13 -7.70
CA GLU A 161 -0.57 -29.07 -8.79
C GLU A 161 -1.72 -28.58 -9.70
N ASN A 162 -2.62 -27.74 -9.18
CA ASN A 162 -3.75 -27.21 -9.95
C ASN A 162 -3.40 -25.95 -10.76
N ARG A 163 -2.16 -25.45 -10.62
CA ARG A 163 -1.69 -24.23 -11.29
C ARG A 163 -1.10 -24.55 -12.67
N THR A 164 -1.92 -24.40 -13.69
CA THR A 164 -1.56 -24.76 -15.07
C THR A 164 -0.96 -23.61 -15.89
N ILE A 165 -1.04 -22.36 -15.41
CA ILE A 165 -0.49 -21.18 -16.10
C ILE A 165 0.89 -20.86 -15.49
N LEU A 166 1.92 -20.67 -16.33
CA LEU A 166 3.25 -20.33 -15.83
C LEU A 166 3.28 -18.90 -15.30
N GLY A 167 2.81 -17.94 -16.10
CA GLY A 167 2.84 -16.53 -15.74
C GLY A 167 1.57 -15.76 -16.09
N TYR A 168 1.20 -14.78 -15.26
CA TYR A 168 0.00 -13.97 -15.48
C TYR A 168 0.27 -12.49 -15.26
N TRP A 169 -0.22 -11.68 -16.19
CA TRP A 169 -0.40 -10.25 -16.00
C TRP A 169 -1.70 -9.79 -16.66
N ALA A 170 -2.40 -8.89 -15.97
CA ALA A 170 -3.50 -8.15 -16.56
C ALA A 170 -3.45 -6.68 -16.15
N GLY A 171 -3.62 -5.75 -17.08
CA GLY A 171 -3.54 -4.32 -16.78
C GLY A 171 -3.52 -3.40 -17.99
N SER A 172 -3.64 -2.10 -17.75
CA SER A 172 -3.46 -1.08 -18.79
C SER A 172 -1.99 -0.89 -19.14
N ARG A 173 -1.71 -0.58 -20.41
CA ARG A 173 -0.38 -0.23 -20.94
C ARG A 173 0.01 1.22 -20.56
N ASN A 174 0.02 1.53 -19.27
CA ASN A 174 0.22 2.90 -18.76
C ASN A 174 1.66 3.21 -18.31
N SER A 175 2.64 2.38 -18.64
CA SER A 175 4.06 2.62 -18.40
C SER A 175 4.89 1.96 -19.50
N LYS A 176 6.13 2.42 -19.70
CA LYS A 176 7.05 1.86 -20.71
C LYS A 176 7.20 0.35 -20.55
N ILE A 177 7.40 -0.13 -19.32
CA ILE A 177 7.55 -1.57 -19.04
C ILE A 177 6.29 -2.37 -19.36
N ARG A 178 5.09 -1.83 -19.06
CA ARG A 178 3.81 -2.50 -19.38
C ARG A 178 3.51 -2.55 -20.87
N VAL A 179 3.93 -1.53 -21.62
CA VAL A 179 3.83 -1.52 -23.09
C VAL A 179 4.73 -2.62 -23.68
N ILE A 180 5.98 -2.70 -23.23
CA ILE A 180 6.93 -3.72 -23.71
C ILE A 180 6.46 -5.12 -23.32
N LEU A 181 6.10 -5.33 -22.06
CA LEU A 181 5.58 -6.61 -21.56
C LEU A 181 4.40 -7.10 -22.40
N ALA A 182 3.42 -6.23 -22.67
CA ALA A 182 2.29 -6.59 -23.51
C ALA A 182 2.73 -6.93 -24.94
N LYS A 183 3.61 -6.13 -25.54
CA LYS A 183 4.08 -6.36 -26.91
C LYS A 183 4.87 -7.68 -27.05
N VAL A 184 5.69 -8.03 -26.07
CA VAL A 184 6.59 -9.20 -26.14
C VAL A 184 5.86 -10.48 -25.79
N TRP A 185 4.93 -10.46 -24.82
CA TRP A 185 4.33 -11.67 -24.25
C TRP A 185 2.81 -11.82 -24.48
N GLU A 186 2.14 -10.97 -25.26
CA GLU A 186 0.68 -11.14 -25.48
C GLU A 186 0.30 -12.46 -26.19
N ASN A 187 1.19 -13.02 -26.99
CA ASN A 187 0.97 -14.25 -27.77
C ASN A 187 1.77 -15.45 -27.24
N ASP A 188 2.28 -15.37 -26.03
CA ASP A 188 3.02 -16.46 -25.40
C ASP A 188 2.06 -17.60 -25.01
N THR A 189 2.52 -18.85 -25.14
CA THR A 189 1.70 -20.04 -24.88
C THR A 189 1.64 -20.42 -23.41
N GLU A 190 2.64 -20.03 -22.61
CA GLU A 190 2.74 -20.34 -21.18
C GLU A 190 2.32 -19.15 -20.30
N LEU A 191 2.35 -17.93 -20.85
CA LEU A 191 1.97 -16.70 -20.16
C LEU A 191 0.59 -16.19 -20.60
N VAL A 192 -0.23 -15.78 -19.64
CA VAL A 192 -1.49 -15.08 -19.91
C VAL A 192 -1.30 -13.59 -19.69
N VAL A 193 -1.27 -12.82 -20.78
CA VAL A 193 -1.05 -11.36 -20.76
C VAL A 193 -2.30 -10.65 -21.30
N LYS A 194 -3.04 -9.97 -20.42
CA LYS A 194 -4.29 -9.27 -20.76
C LYS A 194 -4.13 -7.77 -20.63
N SER A 195 -3.81 -7.09 -21.74
CA SER A 195 -3.56 -5.65 -21.74
C SER A 195 -4.80 -4.76 -21.92
N SER A 196 -5.98 -5.35 -22.16
CA SER A 196 -7.24 -4.64 -22.30
C SER A 196 -7.92 -4.42 -20.94
N ARG A 197 -8.77 -3.40 -20.85
CA ARG A 197 -9.50 -3.09 -19.61
C ARG A 197 -10.46 -4.25 -19.33
N ILE A 198 -10.15 -5.08 -18.34
CA ILE A 198 -11.04 -6.19 -17.94
C ILE A 198 -12.33 -5.57 -17.40
N ASN A 199 -13.45 -5.86 -18.07
CA ASN A 199 -14.77 -5.41 -17.64
C ASN A 199 -15.06 -6.01 -16.26
N ARG A 200 -15.25 -5.16 -15.26
CA ARG A 200 -15.44 -5.55 -13.86
C ARG A 200 -16.77 -6.27 -13.61
N ALA A 201 -17.80 -6.10 -14.44
CA ALA A 201 -19.12 -6.70 -14.22
C ALA A 201 -19.14 -8.23 -14.34
N THR A 202 -18.32 -8.81 -15.22
CA THR A 202 -18.15 -10.28 -15.39
C THR A 202 -16.70 -10.73 -15.18
N GLY A 203 -15.75 -9.81 -15.26
CA GLY A 203 -14.32 -10.09 -15.20
C GLY A 203 -13.73 -10.18 -13.78
N HIS A 204 -14.48 -9.85 -12.72
CA HIS A 204 -14.01 -10.02 -11.33
C HIS A 204 -13.94 -11.48 -10.87
N LEU A 205 -14.53 -12.43 -11.60
CA LEU A 205 -14.27 -13.84 -11.32
C LEU A 205 -13.15 -14.36 -12.22
N LEU A 206 -13.07 -13.90 -13.47
CA LEU A 206 -12.05 -14.34 -14.42
C LEU A 206 -10.65 -13.78 -14.10
N TYR A 207 -10.54 -12.51 -13.71
CA TYR A 207 -9.26 -11.89 -13.32
C TYR A 207 -8.69 -12.60 -12.10
N GLN A 208 -9.49 -12.78 -11.05
CA GLN A 208 -9.09 -13.44 -9.82
C GLN A 208 -8.81 -14.93 -10.02
N ARG A 209 -9.63 -15.65 -10.81
CA ARG A 209 -9.40 -17.07 -11.13
C ARG A 209 -8.08 -17.29 -11.88
N ASN A 210 -7.64 -16.33 -12.68
CA ASN A 210 -6.34 -16.43 -13.33
C ASN A 210 -5.19 -16.41 -12.30
N TYR A 211 -5.26 -15.60 -11.23
CA TYR A 211 -4.26 -15.68 -10.16
C TYR A 211 -4.21 -17.07 -9.50
N TYR A 212 -5.38 -17.66 -9.22
CA TYR A 212 -5.47 -19.02 -8.66
C TYR A 212 -4.81 -20.09 -9.52
N LYS A 213 -4.93 -19.98 -10.85
CA LYS A 213 -4.38 -20.97 -11.79
C LYS A 213 -2.92 -20.72 -12.16
N THR A 214 -2.32 -19.63 -11.67
CA THR A 214 -1.00 -19.20 -12.11
C THR A 214 0.06 -19.48 -11.07
N LYS A 215 1.24 -19.94 -11.51
CA LYS A 215 2.41 -20.14 -10.66
C LYS A 215 3.09 -18.82 -10.28
N PHE A 216 3.41 -17.98 -11.27
CA PHE A 216 4.12 -16.70 -11.10
C PHE A 216 3.30 -15.50 -11.59
N CYS A 217 3.14 -14.47 -10.77
CA CYS A 217 2.36 -13.28 -11.13
C CYS A 217 3.26 -12.08 -11.40
N ILE A 218 3.21 -11.57 -12.62
CA ILE A 218 4.08 -10.49 -13.05
C ILE A 218 3.49 -9.16 -12.58
N CYS A 219 4.26 -8.41 -11.79
CA CYS A 219 3.81 -7.19 -11.14
C CYS A 219 4.51 -5.92 -11.67
N PRO A 220 4.44 -5.60 -12.98
CA PRO A 220 5.23 -4.52 -13.56
C PRO A 220 4.77 -3.15 -13.04
N GLY A 221 5.75 -2.28 -12.77
CA GLY A 221 5.51 -0.91 -12.31
C GLY A 221 4.61 -0.11 -13.27
N GLY A 222 3.68 0.66 -12.70
CA GLY A 222 2.78 1.54 -13.46
C GLY A 222 3.20 3.00 -13.37
N SER A 223 2.55 3.89 -14.14
CA SER A 223 2.68 5.35 -13.96
C SER A 223 1.98 5.87 -12.71
N GLN A 224 1.13 5.05 -12.08
CA GLN A 224 0.44 5.38 -10.84
C GLN A 224 0.94 4.47 -9.73
N VAL A 225 1.00 5.01 -8.52
CA VAL A 225 1.27 4.31 -7.25
C VAL A 225 0.11 3.39 -6.82
N ASN A 226 -0.69 2.92 -7.77
CA ASN A 226 -1.90 2.15 -7.53
C ASN A 226 -1.84 0.83 -8.29
N SER A 227 -1.45 -0.24 -7.59
CA SER A 227 -1.48 -1.59 -8.12
C SER A 227 -1.67 -2.59 -6.98
N ALA A 228 -2.85 -3.19 -6.91
CA ALA A 228 -3.12 -4.28 -5.97
C ALA A 228 -2.50 -5.62 -6.38
N ARG A 229 -1.74 -5.69 -7.48
CA ARG A 229 -1.25 -6.95 -8.05
C ARG A 229 -0.42 -7.76 -7.08
N ILE A 230 0.47 -7.12 -6.31
CA ILE A 230 1.27 -7.84 -5.30
C ILE A 230 0.35 -8.41 -4.22
N GLY A 231 -0.61 -7.62 -3.71
CA GLY A 231 -1.60 -8.07 -2.73
C GLY A 231 -2.50 -9.20 -3.26
N ASP A 232 -3.02 -9.07 -4.48
CA ASP A 232 -3.82 -10.09 -5.15
C ASP A 232 -2.99 -11.38 -5.35
N SER A 233 -1.73 -11.26 -5.78
CA SER A 233 -0.85 -12.42 -5.99
C SER A 233 -0.66 -13.21 -4.71
N ILE A 234 -0.28 -12.53 -3.63
CA ILE A 234 -0.10 -13.15 -2.31
C ILE A 234 -1.42 -13.78 -1.83
N HIS A 235 -2.52 -13.03 -1.88
CA HIS A 235 -3.82 -13.50 -1.41
C HIS A 235 -4.30 -14.75 -2.15
N TYR A 236 -4.12 -14.84 -3.48
CA TYR A 236 -4.53 -16.00 -4.28
C TYR A 236 -3.42 -17.07 -4.44
N GLY A 237 -2.32 -16.99 -3.68
CA GLY A 237 -1.24 -17.98 -3.66
C GLY A 237 -0.36 -18.00 -4.92
N CYS A 238 -0.39 -16.97 -5.75
CA CYS A 238 0.48 -16.82 -6.90
C CYS A 238 1.79 -16.14 -6.48
N VAL A 239 2.95 -16.71 -6.83
CA VAL A 239 4.25 -16.15 -6.42
C VAL A 239 4.48 -14.82 -7.13
N PRO A 240 4.57 -13.67 -6.42
CA PRO A 240 4.78 -12.38 -7.07
C PRO A 240 6.19 -12.32 -7.68
N GLY A 241 6.27 -12.15 -8.99
CA GLY A 241 7.51 -11.92 -9.72
C GLY A 241 7.95 -10.44 -9.66
N PRO A 242 9.24 -10.16 -9.90
CA PRO A 242 9.81 -8.83 -9.72
C PRO A 242 9.13 -7.76 -10.59
N GLU A 243 9.02 -6.55 -10.02
CA GLU A 243 8.45 -5.34 -10.65
C GLU A 243 9.26 -4.87 -11.88
N ALA A 244 10.49 -5.36 -12.00
CA ALA A 244 11.35 -5.27 -13.17
C ALA A 244 11.99 -6.64 -13.41
N LEU A 245 11.52 -7.37 -14.41
CA LEU A 245 12.43 -8.29 -15.09
C LEU A 245 13.38 -7.39 -15.91
N PRO A 246 14.70 -7.47 -15.70
CA PRO A 246 15.65 -6.85 -16.61
C PRO A 246 15.44 -7.50 -17.98
N LEU A 247 14.78 -6.79 -18.88
CA LEU A 247 14.64 -7.19 -20.29
C LEU A 247 15.99 -7.15 -21.04
N GLU A 248 17.08 -6.80 -20.36
CA GLU A 248 18.44 -6.81 -20.91
C GLU A 248 19.02 -8.22 -21.10
N TYR A 249 18.40 -9.28 -20.55
CA TYR A 249 18.91 -10.65 -20.69
C TYR A 249 18.30 -11.49 -21.83
N THR A 250 17.41 -10.93 -22.65
CA THR A 250 16.79 -11.68 -23.78
C THR A 250 17.31 -11.29 -25.17
N SER A 251 18.41 -10.54 -25.29
CA SER A 251 19.03 -10.19 -26.58
C SER A 251 20.07 -11.19 -27.09
N HIS A 252 20.29 -12.32 -26.40
CA HIS A 252 21.10 -13.43 -26.92
C HIS A 252 20.23 -14.66 -27.20
N LYS A 253 19.47 -14.58 -28.29
CA LYS A 253 19.18 -15.77 -29.10
C LYS A 253 20.20 -15.79 -30.24
N VAL A 254 21.11 -16.78 -30.17
CA VAL A 254 21.84 -17.33 -31.31
C VAL A 254 20.83 -18.02 -32.23
#